data_AF-A0A3M2TD69-F1
#
_entry.id   AF-A0A3M2TD69-F1
#
_cell.length_a   1.000
_cell.length_b   1.000
_cell.length_c   1.000
_cell.angle_alpha   90.00
_cell.angle_beta   90.00
_cell.angle_gamma   90.00
#
_symmetry.space_group_name_H-M   'P 1'
#
loop_
_entity.id
_entity.type
_entity.pdbx_description
1 polymer ?
#
loop_
_entity_poly.entity_id
_entity_poly.type
_entity_poly.pdbx_seq_one_letter_code
_entity_poly.pdbx_strand_id
1 'polypeptide(L)'
;MQRLSLSEEDRSVRDWFIATMKSLKCNVIVDEMGNIFAVRPGRRKDVPPTFIGSHLDTQPTGGRYDGILGVLSGIEALKVMDEMGLETEGGVGVVNWTKYANNPFTPI
;
A
#
# COMPACT_ATOMS: atom_id res chain seq x y z
N MET A 1 -3.25 9.07 -16.82
CA MET A 1 -2.40 7.89 -16.48
C MET A 1 -3.37 6.74 -16.29
N GLN A 2 -3.09 5.57 -16.87
CA GLN A 2 -4.02 4.44 -16.82
C GLN A 2 -3.32 3.23 -16.21
N ARG A 3 -3.87 2.73 -15.09
CA ARG A 3 -3.44 1.52 -14.40
C ARG A 3 -4.67 0.87 -13.78
N LEU A 4 -5.39 0.10 -14.58
CA LEU A 4 -6.67 -0.49 -14.15
C LEU A 4 -6.41 -1.63 -13.16
N SER A 5 -7.30 -1.78 -12.19
CA SER A 5 -7.16 -2.86 -11.20
C SER A 5 -7.04 -4.23 -11.87
N LEU A 6 -6.06 -5.02 -11.41
CA LEU A 6 -5.74 -6.36 -11.92
C LEU A 6 -5.20 -6.41 -13.36
N SER A 7 -4.84 -5.26 -13.96
CA SER A 7 -4.11 -5.23 -15.23
C SER A 7 -2.62 -5.56 -15.04
N GLU A 8 -1.88 -5.71 -16.14
CA GLU A 8 -0.43 -5.93 -16.09
C GLU A 8 0.31 -4.73 -15.48
N GLU A 9 -0.18 -3.51 -15.71
CA GLU A 9 0.34 -2.28 -15.10
C GLU A 9 0.08 -2.24 -13.59
N ASP A 10 -1.08 -2.70 -13.13
CA ASP A 10 -1.39 -2.80 -11.70
C ASP A 10 -0.53 -3.88 -11.04
N ARG A 11 -0.32 -5.02 -11.70
CA ARG A 11 0.64 -6.01 -11.23
C ARG A 11 2.04 -5.43 -11.09
N SER A 12 2.53 -4.69 -12.09
CA SER A 12 3.87 -4.10 -12.07
C SER A 12 4.07 -3.13 -10.90
N VAL A 13 3.09 -2.26 -10.62
CA VAL A 13 3.19 -1.34 -9.47
C VAL A 13 3.08 -2.09 -8.13
N ARG A 14 2.29 -3.16 -8.06
CA ARG A 14 2.17 -4.00 -6.86
C ARG A 14 3.44 -4.78 -6.57
N ASP A 15 4.09 -5.31 -7.60
CA ASP A 15 5.39 -5.97 -7.47
C ASP A 15 6.46 -4.98 -6.99
N TRP A 16 6.46 -3.76 -7.54
CA TRP A 16 7.30 -2.66 -7.04
C TRP A 16 7.00 -2.30 -5.57
N PHE A 17 5.72 -2.21 -5.20
CA PHE A 17 5.30 -1.93 -3.83
C PHE A 17 5.82 -3.01 -2.87
N ILE A 18 5.62 -4.29 -3.19
CA ILE A 18 6.11 -5.41 -2.38
C ILE A 18 7.63 -5.36 -2.22
N ALA A 19 8.37 -5.12 -3.31
CA ALA A 19 9.83 -5.03 -3.27
C ALA A 19 10.30 -3.86 -2.40
N THR A 20 9.65 -2.69 -2.54
CA THR A 20 9.93 -1.50 -1.75
C THR A 20 9.71 -1.78 -0.27
N MET A 21 8.55 -2.33 0.09
CA MET A 21 8.22 -2.64 1.48
C MET A 21 9.14 -3.68 2.11
N LYS A 22 9.57 -4.70 1.35
CA LYS A 22 10.57 -5.67 1.80
C LYS A 22 11.93 -5.02 2.08
N SER A 23 12.36 -4.06 1.25
CA SER A 23 13.60 -3.31 1.52
C SER A 23 13.54 -2.47 2.81
N LEU A 24 12.33 -2.06 3.22
CA LEU A 24 12.05 -1.40 4.50
C LEU A 24 11.82 -2.40 5.65
N LYS A 25 12.23 -3.67 5.48
CA LYS A 25 12.13 -4.73 6.48
C LYS A 25 10.70 -4.99 6.97
N CYS A 26 9.70 -4.66 6.15
CA CYS A 26 8.30 -4.91 6.47
C CYS A 26 7.92 -6.36 6.15
N ASN A 27 7.06 -6.94 6.99
CA ASN A 27 6.40 -8.21 6.71
C ASN A 27 5.24 -7.97 5.76
N VAL A 28 5.26 -8.61 4.59
CA VAL A 28 4.25 -8.42 3.54
C VAL A 28 3.32 -9.63 3.47
N ILE A 29 2.01 -9.37 3.51
CA ILE A 29 0.94 -10.36 3.38
C ILE A 29 0.00 -9.90 2.27
N VAL A 30 -0.45 -10.84 1.44
CA VAL A 30 -1.50 -10.63 0.45
C VAL A 30 -2.69 -11.49 0.85
N ASP A 31 -3.87 -10.88 1.01
CA ASP A 31 -5.10 -11.62 1.35
C ASP A 31 -5.77 -12.21 0.11
N GLU A 32 -6.87 -12.94 0.32
CA GLU A 32 -7.64 -13.60 -0.73
C GLU A 32 -8.30 -12.61 -1.71
N MET A 33 -8.44 -11.34 -1.32
CA MET A 33 -8.94 -10.24 -2.16
C MET A 33 -7.82 -9.51 -2.89
N GLY A 34 -6.57 -9.94 -2.70
CA GLY A 34 -5.39 -9.33 -3.30
C GLY A 34 -4.99 -8.00 -2.63
N ASN A 35 -5.57 -7.64 -1.50
CA ASN A 35 -5.09 -6.50 -0.71
C ASN A 35 -3.69 -6.82 -0.21
N ILE A 36 -2.82 -5.83 -0.22
CA ILE A 36 -1.42 -6.00 0.20
C ILE A 36 -1.21 -5.23 1.48
N PHE A 37 -0.86 -5.94 2.55
CA PHE A 37 -0.53 -5.39 3.85
C PHE A 37 0.96 -5.53 4.08
N ALA A 38 1.65 -4.42 4.32
CA ALA A 38 3.07 -4.42 4.61
C ALA A 38 3.33 -3.77 5.97
N VAL A 39 3.73 -4.56 6.97
CA VAL A 39 3.83 -4.11 8.36
C VAL A 39 5.29 -4.05 8.82
N ARG A 40 5.72 -2.86 9.22
CA ARG A 40 6.94 -2.68 10.04
C ARG A 40 6.63 -3.16 11.46
N PRO A 41 7.42 -4.08 12.03
CA PRO A 41 7.19 -4.56 13.39
C PRO A 41 7.38 -3.43 14.41
N GLY A 42 6.52 -3.41 15.43
CA GLY A 42 6.71 -2.60 16.64
C GLY A 42 7.27 -3.45 17.78
N ARG A 43 7.44 -2.81 18.96
CA ARG A 43 7.96 -3.46 20.17
C ARG A 43 7.07 -4.60 20.66
N ARG A 44 5.76 -4.39 20.61
CA ARG A 44 4.73 -5.34 21.04
C ARG A 44 4.15 -6.09 19.84
N LYS A 45 4.10 -7.41 19.96
CA LYS A 45 3.52 -8.32 18.94
C LYS A 45 2.07 -8.70 19.24
N ASP A 46 1.57 -8.34 20.43
CA ASP A 46 0.24 -8.67 20.94
C ASP A 46 -0.79 -7.55 20.68
N VAL A 47 -0.40 -6.50 19.95
CA VAL A 47 -1.26 -5.38 19.58
C VAL A 47 -1.43 -5.31 18.07
N PRO A 48 -2.63 -4.95 17.57
CA PRO A 48 -2.86 -4.81 16.14
C PRO A 48 -2.02 -3.64 15.58
N PRO A 49 -1.53 -3.76 14.33
CA PRO A 49 -0.80 -2.67 13.70
C PRO A 49 -1.74 -1.51 13.30
N THR A 50 -1.22 -0.29 13.33
CA THR A 50 -1.89 0.90 12.79
C THR A 50 -1.57 1.02 11.31
N PHE A 51 -2.59 1.16 10.46
CA PHE A 51 -2.41 1.22 9.01
C PHE A 51 -2.59 2.62 8.42
N ILE A 52 -1.78 2.90 7.42
CA ILE A 52 -1.90 4.04 6.50
C ILE A 52 -2.02 3.44 5.10
N GLY A 53 -2.88 3.96 4.23
CA GLY A 53 -2.97 3.41 2.89
C GLY A 53 -4.09 3.98 2.05
N SER A 54 -4.22 3.42 0.86
CA SER A 54 -5.25 3.76 -0.12
C SER A 54 -5.25 2.70 -1.22
N HIS A 55 -5.26 3.06 -2.50
CA HIS A 55 -5.21 2.15 -3.63
C HIS A 55 -4.12 2.54 -4.64
N LEU A 56 -3.59 1.55 -5.35
CA LEU A 56 -2.64 1.75 -6.43
C LEU A 56 -3.30 1.74 -7.80
N ASP A 57 -4.50 1.22 -8.00
CA ASP A 57 -5.19 1.31 -9.29
C ASP A 57 -5.68 2.75 -9.58
N THR A 58 -5.93 3.05 -10.85
CA THR A 58 -6.46 4.33 -11.33
C THR A 58 -7.70 4.10 -12.18
N GLN A 59 -8.47 5.18 -12.36
CA GLN A 59 -9.46 5.25 -13.44
C GLN A 59 -8.80 5.24 -14.83
N PRO A 60 -9.55 4.95 -15.93
CA PRO A 60 -9.03 4.99 -17.29
C PRO A 60 -8.33 6.31 -17.65
N THR A 61 -8.93 7.43 -17.24
CA THR A 61 -8.42 8.81 -17.40
C THR A 61 -7.83 9.37 -16.10
N GLY A 62 -7.36 8.48 -15.21
CA GLY A 62 -6.93 8.82 -13.86
C GLY A 62 -5.77 9.82 -13.77
N GLY A 63 -5.83 10.64 -12.71
CA GLY A 63 -4.75 11.55 -12.33
C GLY A 63 -3.54 10.83 -11.72
N ARG A 64 -2.52 11.61 -11.33
CA ARG A 64 -1.28 11.07 -10.74
C ARG A 64 -1.32 10.90 -9.22
N TYR A 65 -2.37 11.37 -8.55
CA TYR A 65 -2.40 11.53 -7.09
C TYR A 65 -3.50 10.72 -6.42
N ASP A 66 -4.62 10.50 -7.11
CA ASP A 66 -5.73 9.70 -6.59
C ASP A 66 -5.24 8.28 -6.25
N GLY A 67 -5.55 7.83 -5.04
CA GLY A 67 -5.05 6.58 -4.47
C GLY A 67 -3.57 6.62 -4.09
N ILE A 68 -2.69 6.67 -5.09
CA ILE A 68 -1.25 6.43 -4.94
C ILE A 68 -0.58 7.39 -3.95
N LEU A 69 -1.07 8.63 -3.81
CA LEU A 69 -0.53 9.57 -2.83
C LEU A 69 -0.64 9.01 -1.40
N GLY A 70 -1.77 8.42 -1.02
CA GLY A 70 -1.95 7.83 0.31
C GLY A 70 -1.01 6.65 0.57
N VAL A 71 -0.78 5.81 -0.45
CA VAL A 71 0.15 4.68 -0.36
C VAL A 71 1.60 5.17 -0.25
N LEU A 72 2.01 6.13 -1.07
CA LEU A 72 3.36 6.71 -1.03
C LEU A 72 3.61 7.48 0.27
N SER A 73 2.62 8.21 0.79
CA SER A 73 2.73 8.86 2.11
C SER A 73 2.94 7.85 3.23
N GLY A 74 2.31 6.68 3.17
CA GLY A 74 2.57 5.58 4.12
C GLY A 74 4.00 5.04 4.01
N ILE A 75 4.50 4.82 2.79
CA ILE A 75 5.89 4.39 2.55
C ILE A 75 6.87 5.42 3.12
N GLU A 76 6.63 6.70 2.85
CA GLU A 76 7.51 7.78 3.31
C GLU A 76 7.50 7.91 4.83
N ALA A 77 6.33 7.79 5.46
CA ALA A 77 6.24 7.76 6.92
C ALA A 77 7.10 6.65 7.53
N LEU A 78 7.08 5.44 6.93
CA LEU A 78 7.91 4.33 7.41
C LEU A 78 9.41 4.56 7.19
N LYS A 79 9.81 5.17 6.06
CA LYS A 79 11.20 5.55 5.82
C LYS A 79 11.70 6.54 6.86
N VAL A 80 10.95 7.62 7.09
CA VAL A 80 11.30 8.64 8.09
C VAL A 80 11.36 8.03 9.49
N MET A 81 10.45 7.10 9.83
CA MET A 81 10.53 6.36 11.10
C MET A 81 11.81 5.53 11.23
N ASP A 82 12.29 4.89 10.16
CA ASP A 82 13.55 4.14 10.16
C ASP A 82 14.77 5.08 10.26
N GLU A 83 14.79 6.16 9.47
CA GLU A 83 15.85 7.18 9.49
C GLU A 83 16.00 7.87 10.85
N MET A 84 14.88 8.14 11.53
CA MET A 84 14.85 8.72 12.86
C MET A 84 15.07 7.70 13.99
N GLY A 85 15.15 6.40 13.68
CA GLY A 85 15.28 5.33 14.68
C GLY A 85 14.07 5.23 15.63
N LEU A 86 12.86 5.57 15.16
CA LEU A 86 11.65 5.59 15.99
C LEU A 86 11.12 4.18 16.23
N GLU A 87 11.14 3.72 17.48
CA GLU A 87 10.44 2.50 17.88
C GLU A 87 8.99 2.81 18.27
N THR A 88 8.04 2.07 17.69
CA THR A 88 6.60 2.19 17.99
C THR A 88 6.13 1.06 18.90
N GLU A 89 5.11 1.32 19.72
CA GLU A 89 4.52 0.27 20.59
C GLU A 89 3.97 -0.90 19.76
N GLY A 90 3.08 -0.61 18.81
CA GLY A 90 2.56 -1.60 17.85
C GLY A 90 3.24 -1.47 16.48
N GLY A 91 2.96 -2.42 15.60
CA GLY A 91 3.40 -2.33 14.22
C GLY A 91 2.76 -1.15 13.49
N VAL A 92 3.45 -0.61 12.49
CA VAL A 92 2.89 0.41 11.59
C VAL A 92 2.94 -0.17 10.18
N GLY A 93 1.80 -0.16 9.50
CA GLY A 93 1.66 -0.81 8.20
C GLY A 93 1.21 0.13 7.09
N VAL A 94 1.61 -0.21 5.87
CA VAL A 94 1.05 0.36 4.65
C VAL A 94 0.13 -0.65 4.00
N VAL A 95 -1.08 -0.22 3.62
CA VAL A 95 -2.04 -1.05 2.91
C VAL A 95 -2.31 -0.51 1.50
N ASN A 96 -2.30 -1.42 0.53
CA ASN A 96 -2.83 -1.20 -0.81
C ASN A 96 -4.12 -2.02 -0.96
N TRP A 97 -5.25 -1.32 -1.02
CA TRP A 97 -6.57 -1.92 -1.25
C TRP A 97 -6.77 -2.25 -2.72
N THR A 98 -7.27 -3.45 -2.99
CA THR A 98 -7.71 -3.84 -4.33
C THR A 98 -9.12 -3.36 -4.57
N LYS A 99 -9.32 -2.62 -5.66
CA LYS A 99 -10.65 -2.27 -6.15
C LYS A 99 -11.17 -3.34 -7.11
N TYR A 100 -12.43 -3.74 -7.00
CA TYR A 100 -13.07 -4.58 -8.01
C TYR A 100 -13.19 -3.82 -9.34
N ALA A 101 -12.66 -4.40 -10.42
CA ALA A 101 -12.52 -3.77 -11.73
C ALA A 101 -13.83 -3.52 -12.50
N ASN A 102 -14.99 -3.95 -12.00
CA ASN A 102 -16.25 -3.94 -12.75
C ASN A 102 -17.34 -3.08 -12.09
N ASN A 103 -17.11 -1.77 -11.98
CA ASN A 103 -18.22 -0.84 -11.77
C ASN A 103 -18.57 -0.13 -13.09
N PRO A 104 -19.67 -0.51 -13.78
CA PRO A 104 -20.14 0.18 -15.00
C PRO A 104 -20.61 1.61 -14.73
N PHE A 105 -20.63 2.06 -13.47
CA PHE A 105 -21.03 3.42 -13.07
C PHE A 105 -19.86 4.28 -12.60
N THR A 106 -18.60 3.92 -12.90
CA THR A 106 -17.49 4.81 -12.60
C THR A 106 -17.51 5.97 -13.62
N PRO A 107 -17.75 7.24 -13.20
CA PRO A 107 -17.85 8.35 -14.14
C PRO A 107 -16.52 8.51 -14.89
N ILE A 108 -16.62 8.68 -16.20
CA ILE A 108 -15.52 9.04 -17.11
C ILE A 108 -15.01 10.45 -16.82
#